data_AF-R7BL78-F1
#
_entry.id   AF-R7BL78-F1
#
_cell.length_a   1.000
_cell.length_b   1.000
_cell.length_c   1.000
_cell.angle_alpha   90.00
_cell.angle_beta   90.00
_cell.angle_gamma   90.00
#
_symmetry.space_group_name_H-M   'P 1'
#
loop_
_entity.id
_entity.type
_entity.pdbx_description
1 polymer ?
#
loop_
_entity_poly.entity_id
_entity_poly.type
_entity_poly.pdbx_seq_one_letter_code
_entity_poly.pdbx_strand_id
1 'polypeptide(L)'
;MRAIEKYVDALVKCDNKALADIFAPEGTLRDYCPNSTGRQEYHVYGREAIDMFFKNKFTFRQYLVSNIEIVNDTQAEFIASIGGYYVMAIATVRRVDENGLIERLTVRPK
;
A
#
# COMPACT_ATOMS: atom_id res chain seq x y z
N MET A 1 7.80 8.58 12.79
CA MET A 1 6.94 8.46 11.61
C MET A 1 5.69 7.68 11.96
N ARG A 2 4.52 8.22 11.60
CA ARG A 2 3.20 7.57 11.67
C ARG A 2 3.14 6.42 10.66
N ALA A 3 2.23 5.47 10.86
CA ALA A 3 2.11 4.29 10.02
C ALA A 3 1.94 4.64 8.52
N ILE A 4 1.15 5.66 8.19
CA ILE A 4 0.98 6.11 6.80
C ILE A 4 2.26 6.69 6.20
N GLU A 5 3.06 7.42 6.98
CA GLU A 5 4.33 7.99 6.52
C GLU A 5 5.34 6.87 6.22
N LYS A 6 5.39 5.83 7.07
CA LYS A 6 6.25 4.67 6.83
C LYS A 6 5.80 3.88 5.61
N TYR A 7 4.48 3.74 5.41
CA TYR A 7 3.91 3.08 4.24
C TYR A 7 4.30 3.79 2.94
N VAL A 8 4.16 5.12 2.91
CA VAL A 8 4.56 5.95 1.77
C VAL A 8 6.07 5.86 1.52
N ASP A 9 6.90 5.99 2.56
CA ASP A 9 8.35 5.93 2.43
C ASP A 9 8.83 4.60 1.83
N ALA A 10 8.28 3.48 2.30
CA ALA A 10 8.60 2.16 1.78
C ALA A 10 8.11 1.97 0.33
N LEU A 11 6.93 2.50 -0.03
CA LEU A 11 6.44 2.50 -1.41
C LEU A 11 7.36 3.27 -2.36
N VAL A 12 7.79 4.47 -1.98
CA VAL A 12 8.69 5.32 -2.79
C VAL A 12 10.03 4.64 -3.03
N LYS A 13 10.57 4.00 -1.99
CA LYS A 13 11.83 3.27 -2.06
C LYS A 13 11.71 1.92 -2.76
N CYS A 14 10.49 1.49 -3.07
CA CYS A 14 10.20 0.13 -3.53
C CYS A 14 10.80 -0.95 -2.59
N ASP A 15 10.74 -0.69 -1.28
CA ASP A 15 11.28 -1.57 -0.25
C ASP A 15 10.16 -2.45 0.30
N ASN A 16 10.00 -3.64 -0.28
CA ASN A 16 8.97 -4.60 0.13
C ASN A 16 9.17 -5.11 1.56
N LYS A 17 10.41 -5.18 2.06
CA LYS A 17 10.69 -5.65 3.42
C LYS A 17 10.27 -4.62 4.44
N ALA A 18 10.71 -3.37 4.27
CA ALA A 18 10.28 -2.27 5.13
C ALA A 18 8.75 -2.05 5.06
N LEU A 19 8.15 -2.24 3.88
CA LEU A 19 6.69 -2.14 3.71
C LEU A 19 5.97 -3.26 4.47
N ALA A 20 6.46 -4.50 4.43
CA ALA A 20 5.83 -5.59 5.17
C ALA A 20 6.00 -5.41 6.69
N ASP A 21 7.18 -4.98 7.16
CA ASP A 21 7.50 -4.87 8.58
C ASP A 21 6.62 -3.88 9.36
N ILE A 22 5.96 -2.94 8.66
CA ILE A 22 5.01 -2.02 9.28
C ILE A 22 3.60 -2.61 9.46
N PHE A 23 3.30 -3.79 8.92
CA PHE A 23 2.05 -4.50 9.15
C PHE A 23 2.16 -5.43 10.36
N ALA A 24 1.06 -5.63 11.08
CA ALA A 24 0.96 -6.71 12.07
C ALA A 24 1.13 -8.09 11.38
N PRO A 25 1.48 -9.17 12.11
CA PRO A 25 1.61 -10.50 11.51
C PRO A 25 0.39 -10.91 10.67
N GLU A 26 -0.82 -10.65 11.18
CA GLU A 26 -2.11 -10.90 10.50
C GLU A 26 -2.65 -9.65 9.77
N GLY A 27 -1.80 -8.66 9.50
CA GLY A 27 -2.16 -7.42 8.86
C GLY A 27 -2.72 -7.63 7.45
N THR A 28 -3.62 -6.73 7.04
CA THR A 28 -4.34 -6.86 5.76
C THR A 28 -4.19 -5.62 4.89
N LEU A 29 -3.95 -5.85 3.61
CA LEU A 29 -3.97 -4.84 2.55
C LEU A 29 -5.11 -5.14 1.59
N ARG A 30 -5.96 -4.14 1.32
CA ARG A 30 -6.97 -4.20 0.25
C ARG A 30 -6.78 -3.04 -0.71
N ASP A 31 -6.30 -3.33 -1.91
CA ASP A 31 -6.16 -2.37 -2.99
C ASP A 31 -7.27 -2.57 -4.03
N TYR A 32 -8.16 -1.58 -4.08
CA TYR A 32 -9.32 -1.51 -4.96
C TYR A 32 -9.01 -0.80 -6.27
N CYS A 33 -7.83 -0.19 -6.44
CA CYS A 33 -7.47 0.57 -7.64
C CYS A 33 -7.53 -0.25 -8.93
N PRO A 34 -7.13 -1.54 -8.98
CA PRO A 34 -7.21 -2.33 -10.21
C PRO A 34 -8.63 -2.40 -10.80
N ASN A 35 -9.68 -2.31 -9.98
CA ASN A 35 -11.08 -2.38 -10.43
C ASN A 35 -11.41 -1.25 -11.43
N SER A 36 -10.83 -0.05 -11.22
CA SER A 36 -10.96 1.08 -12.17
C SER A 36 -10.38 0.82 -13.57
N THR A 37 -9.62 -0.27 -13.72
CA THR A 37 -8.94 -0.68 -14.98
C THR A 37 -9.48 -2.01 -15.52
N GLY A 38 -10.59 -2.51 -14.99
CA GLY A 38 -11.16 -3.82 -15.35
C GLY A 38 -10.33 -5.01 -14.84
N ARG A 39 -9.42 -4.79 -13.88
CA ARG A 39 -8.57 -5.81 -13.27
C ARG A 39 -9.08 -6.18 -11.88
N GLN A 40 -8.79 -7.40 -11.46
CA GLN A 40 -9.19 -7.88 -10.14
C GLN A 40 -8.45 -7.12 -9.02
N GLU A 41 -9.19 -6.81 -7.96
CA GLU A 41 -8.68 -6.17 -6.74
C GLU A 41 -7.61 -7.04 -6.05
N TYR A 42 -6.72 -6.39 -5.32
CA TYR A 42 -5.71 -7.09 -4.52
C TYR A 42 -6.11 -7.13 -3.07
N HIS A 43 -6.33 -8.33 -2.55
CA HIS A 43 -6.61 -8.57 -1.13
C HIS A 43 -5.52 -9.48 -0.59
N VAL A 44 -4.62 -8.91 0.20
CA VAL A 44 -3.42 -9.58 0.70
C VAL A 44 -3.50 -9.67 2.21
N TYR A 45 -3.28 -10.88 2.73
CA TYR A 45 -3.49 -11.23 4.14
C TYR A 45 -2.21 -11.81 4.72
N GLY A 46 -1.73 -11.23 5.81
CA GLY A 46 -0.52 -11.65 6.48
C GLY A 46 0.72 -10.91 6.00
N ARG A 47 1.64 -10.63 6.92
CA ARG A 47 2.86 -9.87 6.67
C ARG A 47 3.72 -10.51 5.57
N GLU A 48 3.88 -11.82 5.59
CA GLU A 48 4.69 -12.56 4.60
C GLU A 48 4.07 -12.49 3.21
N ALA A 49 2.74 -12.53 3.10
CA ALA A 49 2.05 -12.39 1.83
C ALA A 49 2.18 -10.97 1.27
N ILE A 50 2.13 -9.95 2.14
CA ILE A 50 2.37 -8.54 1.77
C ILE A 50 3.80 -8.35 1.25
N ASP A 51 4.79 -8.92 1.93
CA ASP A 51 6.18 -8.94 1.48
C ASP A 51 6.31 -9.54 0.07
N MET A 52 5.80 -10.76 -0.13
CA MET A 52 5.88 -11.45 -1.43
C MET A 52 5.08 -10.75 -2.53
N PHE A 53 3.94 -10.15 -2.20
CA PHE A 53 3.14 -9.37 -3.13
C PHE A 53 3.96 -8.18 -3.64
N PHE A 54 4.47 -7.33 -2.76
CA PHE A 54 5.23 -6.15 -3.16
C PHE A 54 6.60 -6.48 -3.74
N LYS A 55 7.27 -7.54 -3.28
CA LYS A 55 8.50 -8.04 -3.91
C LYS A 55 8.28 -8.28 -5.40
N ASN A 56 7.23 -9.00 -5.76
CA ASN A 56 6.88 -9.24 -7.17
C ASN A 56 6.55 -7.93 -7.88
N LYS A 57 5.68 -7.10 -7.29
CA LYS A 57 5.22 -5.86 -7.91
C LYS A 57 6.35 -4.86 -8.18
N PHE A 58 7.27 -4.70 -7.24
CA PHE A 58 8.43 -3.82 -7.38
C PHE A 58 9.46 -4.38 -8.35
N THR A 59 9.79 -5.67 -8.25
CA THR A 59 10.76 -6.34 -9.15
C THR A 59 10.36 -6.19 -10.61
N PHE A 60 9.08 -6.39 -10.92
CA PHE A 60 8.55 -6.29 -12.29
C PHE A 60 8.02 -4.89 -12.64
N ARG A 61 8.26 -3.87 -11.81
CA ARG A 61 7.79 -2.49 -12.00
C ARG A 61 6.28 -2.39 -12.31
N GLN A 62 5.50 -3.25 -11.68
CA GLN A 62 4.05 -3.32 -11.84
C GLN A 62 3.30 -2.49 -10.79
N TYR A 63 4.01 -1.91 -9.83
CA TYR A 63 3.46 -1.00 -8.84
C TYR A 63 4.50 0.08 -8.52
N LEU A 64 4.21 1.31 -8.93
CA LEU A 64 5.03 2.49 -8.62
C LEU A 64 4.12 3.62 -8.18
N VAL A 65 4.64 4.54 -7.38
CA VAL A 65 3.87 5.70 -6.88
C VAL A 65 4.58 7.00 -7.23
N SER A 66 3.79 8.06 -7.45
CA SER A 66 4.26 9.41 -7.74
C SER A 66 3.26 10.44 -7.22
N ASN A 67 3.64 11.72 -7.20
CA ASN A 67 2.80 12.84 -6.77
C ASN A 67 2.13 12.57 -5.40
N ILE A 68 2.96 12.24 -4.41
CA ILE A 68 2.47 11.80 -3.11
C ILE A 68 2.21 13.00 -2.21
N GLU A 69 1.08 12.97 -1.52
CA GLU A 69 0.70 13.94 -0.49
C GLU A 69 0.18 13.21 0.74
N ILE A 70 0.78 13.48 1.91
CA ILE A 70 0.27 12.96 3.18
C ILE A 70 -0.75 13.96 3.70
N VAL A 71 -2.03 13.65 3.53
CA VAL A 71 -3.14 14.57 3.83
C VAL A 71 -3.49 14.63 5.32
N ASN A 72 -3.24 13.55 6.06
CA ASN A 72 -3.40 13.51 7.52
C ASN A 72 -2.67 12.29 8.12
N ASP A 73 -2.85 12.09 9.42
CA ASP A 73 -2.24 11.02 10.23
C ASP A 73 -2.49 9.60 9.73
N THR A 74 -3.55 9.39 8.94
CA THR A 74 -4.00 8.07 8.50
C THR A 74 -4.06 7.92 6.99
N GLN A 75 -3.91 9.00 6.22
CA GLN A 75 -4.18 9.01 4.79
C GLN A 75 -3.06 9.65 3.99
N ALA A 76 -2.81 9.06 2.83
CA ALA A 76 -1.96 9.63 1.80
C ALA A 76 -2.65 9.48 0.45
N GLU A 77 -2.50 10.50 -0.39
CA GLU A 77 -2.92 10.49 -1.77
C GLU A 77 -1.69 10.35 -2.66
N PHE A 78 -1.82 9.63 -3.77
CA PHE A 78 -0.75 9.45 -4.75
C PHE A 78 -1.30 8.96 -6.09
N ILE A 79 -0.51 9.13 -7.15
CA ILE A 79 -0.75 8.46 -8.43
C ILE A 79 -0.05 7.11 -8.40
N ALA A 80 -0.82 6.02 -8.46
CA ALA A 80 -0.33 4.65 -8.57
C ALA A 80 -0.24 4.22 -10.04
N SER A 81 0.90 3.68 -10.45
CA SER A 81 1.06 2.97 -11.73
C SER A 81 0.91 1.47 -11.49
N ILE A 82 -0.21 0.89 -11.94
CA ILE A 82 -0.56 -0.52 -11.73
C ILE A 82 -0.52 -1.25 -13.07
N GLY A 83 0.60 -1.92 -13.34
CA GLY A 83 0.86 -2.65 -14.58
C GLY A 83 0.55 -1.81 -15.83
N GLY A 84 1.07 -0.58 -15.85
CA GLY A 84 0.95 0.38 -16.96
C GLY A 84 -0.21 1.39 -16.87
N TYR A 85 -1.20 1.15 -16.01
CA TYR A 85 -2.34 2.06 -15.82
C TYR A 85 -2.09 3.02 -14.66
N TYR A 86 -2.44 4.30 -14.83
CA TYR A 86 -2.28 5.31 -13.79
C TYR A 86 -3.62 5.60 -13.12
N VAL A 87 -3.64 5.57 -11.79
CA VAL A 87 -4.84 5.79 -10.98
C VAL A 87 -4.48 6.75 -9.86
N MET A 88 -5.25 7.83 -9.71
CA MET A 88 -5.20 8.65 -8.50
C MET A 88 -5.80 7.83 -7.36
N ALA A 89 -5.04 7.63 -6.29
CA ALA A 89 -5.36 6.70 -5.22
C ALA A 89 -5.28 7.36 -3.86
N ILE A 90 -6.14 6.91 -2.93
CA ILE A 90 -6.10 7.26 -1.52
C ILE A 90 -5.78 6.00 -0.72
N ALA A 91 -4.62 5.96 -0.09
CA ALA A 91 -4.32 4.98 0.95
C ALA A 91 -4.88 5.47 2.29
N THR A 92 -5.51 4.58 3.05
CA THR A 92 -6.02 4.85 4.38
C THR A 92 -5.62 3.71 5.32
N VAL A 93 -4.84 4.04 6.35
CA VAL A 93 -4.62 3.18 7.52
C VAL A 93 -5.92 3.16 8.32
N ARG A 94 -6.61 2.02 8.33
CA ARG A 94 -7.93 1.87 8.97
C ARG A 94 -7.82 1.47 10.43
N ARG A 95 -6.78 0.70 10.78
CA ARG A 95 -6.53 0.24 12.13
C ARG A 95 -5.05 -0.07 12.33
N VAL A 96 -4.55 0.27 13.50
CA VAL A 96 -3.24 -0.12 14.01
C VAL A 96 -3.40 -0.86 15.33
N ASP A 97 -2.45 -1.73 15.64
CA ASP A 97 -2.36 -2.40 16.95
C ASP A 97 -1.72 -1.50 18.02
N GLU A 98 -1.55 -2.03 19.23
CA GLU A 98 -0.93 -1.34 20.36
C GLU A 98 0.55 -0.95 20.13
N ASN A 99 1.22 -1.63 19.19
CA ASN A 99 2.61 -1.36 18.81
C ASN A 99 2.70 -0.38 17.62
N GLY A 100 1.56 0.09 17.11
CA GLY A 100 1.48 0.97 15.95
C GLY A 100 1.70 0.25 14.60
N LEU A 101 1.61 -1.08 14.57
CA LEU A 101 1.64 -1.87 13.34
C LEU A 101 0.27 -1.88 12.69
N ILE A 102 0.26 -1.90 11.36
CA ILE A 102 -0.96 -1.84 10.56
C ILE A 102 -1.68 -3.18 10.60
N GLU A 103 -2.89 -3.19 11.16
CA GLU A 103 -3.79 -4.35 11.05
C GLU A 103 -4.62 -4.30 9.75
N ARG A 104 -4.98 -3.09 9.30
CA ARG A 104 -5.79 -2.92 8.10
C ARG A 104 -5.43 -1.65 7.35
N LEU A 105 -5.04 -1.79 6.09
CA LEU A 105 -4.86 -0.71 5.12
C LEU A 105 -5.75 -0.92 3.90
N THR A 106 -6.34 0.16 3.42
CA THR A 106 -7.10 0.14 2.17
C THR A 106 -6.57 1.19 1.20
N VAL A 107 -6.45 0.85 -0.08
CA VAL A 107 -6.14 1.79 -1.16
C VAL A 107 -7.32 1.83 -2.11
N ARG A 108 -7.87 3.01 -2.40
CA ARG A 108 -9.03 3.18 -3.29
C ARG A 108 -8.73 4.19 -4.38
N PRO A 109 -9.33 4.05 -5.58
CA PRO A 109 -9.31 5.13 -6.56
C PRO A 109 -10.01 6.37 -5.97
N LYS A 110 -9.47 7.55 -6.26
CA LYS A 110 -10.05 8.85 -5.92
C LYS A 110 -11.08 9.29 -6.93
#